data_AF-Q68PH2-F1
#
_entry.id   AF-Q68PH2-F1
#
_cell.length_a   1.000
_cell.length_b   1.000
_cell.length_c   1.000
_cell.angle_alpha   90.00
_cell.angle_beta   90.00
_cell.angle_gamma   90.00
#
_symmetry.space_group_name_H-M   'P 1'
#
loop_
_entity.id
_entity.type
_entity.pdbx_description
1 polymer ?
#
loop_
_entity_poly.entity_id
_entity_poly.type
_entity_poly.pdbx_seq_one_letter_code
_entity_poly.pdbx_strand_id
1 'polypeptide(L)' 'AKDGYLVNKSTGCKYECFWLGKNEFCDKECKAKNQGGSYGYCYSFACWCEGLPESTSTYPLPNKSCGRK' A
#
# COMPACT_ATOMS: atom_id res chain seq x y z
N ALA A 1 15.05 3.45 -1.31
CA ALA A 1 13.67 2.98 -1.54
C ALA A 1 13.20 2.30 -0.27
N LYS A 2 11.90 2.38 0.03
CA LYS A 2 11.31 1.77 1.22
C LYS A 2 10.20 0.82 0.83
N ASP A 3 9.88 -0.09 1.73
CA ASP A 3 8.82 -1.06 1.54
C ASP A 3 7.75 -0.84 2.60
N GLY A 4 6.50 -1.12 2.25
CA GLY A 4 5.42 -0.97 3.21
C GLY A 4 4.05 -1.29 2.66
N TYR A 5 3.08 -1.33 3.57
CA TYR A 5 1.68 -1.46 3.19
C TYR A 5 1.18 -0.19 2.50
N LEU A 6 0.53 -0.38 1.35
CA LEU A 6 -0.19 0.69 0.68
C LEU A 6 -1.31 1.18 1.59
N VAL A 7 -1.42 2.50 1.73
CA VAL A 7 -2.46 3.15 2.51
C VAL A 7 -3.24 4.12 1.63
N ASN A 8 -4.57 4.03 1.72
CA ASN A 8 -5.45 4.98 1.08
C ASN A 8 -5.41 6.28 1.89
N LYS A 9 -4.86 7.35 1.30
CA LYS A 9 -4.74 8.67 1.96
C LYS A 9 -6.09 9.25 2.39
N SER A 10 -7.18 8.89 1.70
CA SER A 10 -8.53 9.38 2.00
C SER A 10 -9.14 8.71 3.22
N THR A 11 -8.91 7.41 3.43
CA THR A 11 -9.52 6.64 4.55
C THR A 11 -8.53 6.34 5.68
N GLY A 12 -7.23 6.41 5.44
CA GLY A 12 -6.18 5.92 6.34
C GLY A 12 -6.10 4.41 6.45
N CYS A 13 -6.86 3.68 5.63
CA CYS A 13 -6.88 2.22 5.63
C CYS A 13 -5.88 1.64 4.66
N LYS A 14 -5.35 0.46 5.02
CA LYS A 14 -4.57 -0.34 4.09
C LYS A 14 -5.46 -0.78 2.94
N TYR A 15 -4.87 -1.01 1.77
CA TYR A 15 -5.57 -1.68 0.69
C TYR A 15 -5.70 -3.15 1.03
N GLU A 16 -6.93 -3.60 1.27
CA GLU A 16 -7.20 -5.00 1.59
C GLU A 16 -7.12 -5.86 0.33
N CYS A 17 -6.63 -7.07 0.49
CA CYS A 17 -6.54 -8.05 -0.58
C CYS A 17 -6.88 -9.44 -0.01
N PHE A 18 -7.67 -10.20 -0.77
CA PHE A 18 -8.13 -11.51 -0.32
C PHE A 18 -7.17 -12.64 -0.72
N TRP A 19 -6.64 -12.56 -1.95
CA TRP A 19 -5.70 -13.53 -2.49
C TRP A 19 -4.29 -13.23 -2.03
N LEU A 20 -3.80 -14.01 -1.06
CA LEU A 20 -2.43 -13.93 -0.55
C LEU A 20 -1.40 -14.28 -1.63
N GLY A 21 -0.25 -13.61 -1.61
CA GLY A 21 0.81 -13.76 -2.60
C GLY A 21 0.62 -12.81 -3.79
N LYS A 22 0.92 -13.29 -5.01
CA LYS A 22 0.89 -12.47 -6.21
C LYS A 22 -0.54 -11.95 -6.46
N ASN A 23 -0.69 -10.63 -6.38
CA ASN A 23 -1.98 -9.98 -6.53
C ASN A 23 -1.85 -8.81 -7.50
N GLU A 24 -2.49 -8.93 -8.67
CA GLU A 24 -2.40 -7.91 -9.73
C GLU A 24 -2.92 -6.55 -9.29
N PHE A 25 -3.90 -6.52 -8.38
CA PHE A 25 -4.40 -5.26 -7.83
C PHE A 25 -3.33 -4.57 -6.97
N CYS A 26 -2.67 -5.31 -6.09
CA CYS A 26 -1.57 -4.77 -5.28
C CYS A 26 -0.37 -4.36 -6.13
N ASP A 27 0.00 -5.16 -7.13
CA ASP A 27 1.08 -4.84 -8.07
C ASP A 27 0.77 -3.56 -8.85
N LYS A 28 -0.45 -3.45 -9.41
CA LYS A 28 -0.90 -2.29 -10.17
C LYS A 28 -0.93 -1.02 -9.33
N GLU A 29 -1.48 -1.06 -8.13
CA GLU A 29 -1.53 0.09 -7.23
C GLU A 29 -0.12 0.48 -6.77
N CYS A 30 0.75 -0.50 -6.50
CA CYS A 30 2.14 -0.26 -6.12
C CYS A 30 2.93 0.47 -7.23
N LYS A 31 2.79 0.02 -8.47
CA LYS A 31 3.44 0.61 -9.66
C LYS A 31 2.76 1.87 -10.17
N ALA A 32 1.58 2.21 -9.63
CA ALA A 32 0.87 3.40 -10.06
C ALA A 32 1.71 4.65 -9.77
N LYS A 33 1.64 5.65 -10.67
CA LYS A 33 2.51 6.85 -10.62
C LYS A 33 2.38 7.65 -9.31
N ASN A 34 1.25 7.52 -8.62
CA ASN A 34 1.01 8.14 -7.31
C ASN A 34 1.77 7.46 -6.16
N GLN A 35 2.19 6.21 -6.32
CA GLN A 35 2.96 5.46 -5.34
C GLN A 35 4.43 5.35 -5.78
N GLY A 36 4.69 4.96 -7.03
CA GLY A 36 6.03 4.88 -7.62
C GLY A 36 6.85 3.68 -7.16
N GLY A 37 6.20 2.60 -6.71
CA GLY A 37 6.86 1.37 -6.30
C GLY A 37 7.26 0.49 -7.48
N SER A 38 8.06 -0.53 -7.18
CA SER A 38 8.60 -1.47 -8.15
C SER A 38 7.78 -2.75 -8.24
N TYR A 39 7.30 -3.27 -7.11
CA TYR A 39 6.59 -4.55 -7.05
C TYR A 39 5.60 -4.60 -5.90
N GLY A 40 4.39 -5.08 -6.15
CA GLY A 40 3.34 -5.15 -5.14
C GLY A 40 2.70 -6.53 -5.07
N TYR A 41 2.36 -6.97 -3.87
CA TYR A 41 1.73 -8.26 -3.63
C TYR A 41 0.85 -8.21 -2.39
N CYS A 42 -0.01 -9.20 -2.24
CA CYS A 42 -0.87 -9.31 -1.07
C CYS A 42 -0.15 -10.03 0.06
N TYR A 43 0.11 -9.32 1.15
CA TYR A 43 0.75 -9.84 2.34
C TYR A 43 -0.15 -9.61 3.55
N SER A 44 -0.47 -10.68 4.30
CA SER A 44 -1.33 -10.60 5.48
C SER A 44 -2.67 -9.88 5.24
N PHE A 45 -3.35 -10.21 4.13
CA PHE A 45 -4.60 -9.59 3.68
C PHE A 45 -4.53 -8.09 3.37
N ALA A 46 -3.32 -7.54 3.19
CA ALA A 46 -3.12 -6.16 2.77
C ALA A 46 -2.07 -6.05 1.65
N CYS A 47 -2.21 -5.07 0.78
CA CYS A 47 -1.24 -4.84 -0.29
C CYS A 47 0.06 -4.30 0.27
N TRP A 48 1.12 -5.08 0.13
CA TRP A 48 2.49 -4.69 0.36
C TRP A 48 3.12 -4.21 -0.94
N CYS A 49 3.92 -3.17 -0.88
CA CYS A 49 4.59 -2.57 -2.02
C CYS A 49 6.05 -2.33 -1.70
N GLU A 50 6.91 -2.83 -2.58
CA GLU A 50 8.36 -2.74 -2.50
C GLU A 50 8.90 -1.70 -3.46
N GLY A 51 9.99 -1.06 -3.07
CA GLY A 51 10.66 -0.07 -3.92
C GLY A 51 9.97 1.29 -3.97
N LEU A 52 9.17 1.65 -2.95
CA LEU A 52 8.53 2.96 -2.87
C LEU A 52 9.55 4.08 -2.68
N PRO A 53 9.31 5.28 -3.24
CA PRO A 53 10.09 6.46 -2.94
C PRO A 53 9.80 6.92 -1.51
N GLU A 54 10.77 7.57 -0.87
CA GLU A 54 10.64 7.99 0.53
C GLU A 54 9.48 8.99 0.75
N SER A 55 9.13 9.75 -0.29
CA SER A 55 7.99 10.67 -0.32
C SER A 55 6.62 9.99 -0.27
N THR A 56 6.53 8.70 -0.57
CA THR A 56 5.25 7.99 -0.61
C THR A 56 4.80 7.57 0.79
N SER A 57 3.56 7.87 1.13
CA SER A 57 3.00 7.49 2.42
C SER A 57 2.68 6.00 2.46
N THR A 58 3.24 5.29 3.44
CA THR A 58 2.93 3.89 3.75
C THR A 58 2.13 3.82 5.05
N TYR A 59 1.42 2.72 5.30
CA TYR A 59 0.74 2.52 6.58
C TYR A 59 1.76 2.25 7.69
N PRO A 60 1.56 2.80 8.91
CA PRO A 60 0.46 3.68 9.33
C PRO A 60 0.65 5.15 8.93
N LEU A 61 -0.44 5.85 8.60
CA LEU A 61 -0.40 7.31 8.42
C LEU A 61 -0.32 8.00 9.80
N PRO A 62 0.57 8.99 10.00
CA PRO A 62 0.74 9.64 11.29
C PRO A 62 -0.51 10.39 11.77
N ASN A 63 -1.28 10.96 10.84
CA ASN A 63 -2.44 11.82 11.16
C ASN A 63 -3.80 11.17 10.86
N LYS A 64 -3.83 9.89 10.45
CA LYS A 64 -5.10 9.24 10.08
C LYS A 64 -5.06 7.74 10.34
N SER A 65 -5.76 7.31 11.38
CA SER A 65 -6.00 5.89 11.64
C SER A 65 -7.12 5.38 10.74
N CYS A 66 -6.96 4.17 10.20
CA CYS A 66 -8.02 3.48 9.47
C CYS A 66 -9.31 3.43 10.30
N GLY A 67 -10.42 3.89 9.72
CA GLY A 67 -11.74 3.82 10.35
C GLY A 67 -12.08 4.95 11.33
N ARG A 68 -11.17 5.91 11.59
CA ARG A 68 -11.52 7.14 12.29
C ARG A 68 -11.89 8.22 11.26
N LYS A 69 -13.19 8.55 11.19
CA LYS A 69 -13.72 9.70 10.44
C LYS A 69 -13.18 11.00 11.03
#